data_AF-A0A527W210-F1
#
_entry.id   AF-A0A527W210-F1
#
_cell.length_a   1.000
_cell.length_b   1.000
_cell.length_c   1.000
_cell.angle_alpha   90.00
_cell.angle_beta   90.00
_cell.angle_gamma   90.00
#
_symmetry.space_group_name_H-M   'P 1'
#
loop_
_entity.id
_entity.type
_entity.pdbx_description
1 polymer ?
#
loop_
_entity_poly.entity_id
_entity_poly.type
_entity_poly.pdbx_seq_one_letter_code
_entity_poly.pdbx_strand_id
1 'polypeptide(L)'
;GVMFGSPETTTGGNALKFYASVRLDIRRIGSVKDRDEVVGNQTRVKVVKNKLAPPFKVVEFDIMYGEGVSKTGELVDLGVKAGVVEKSGAWFSYNSQRLGQGRENAKLFLRDNPDTAREIEMALRQNAGLIAEKFLENGGSEGGDDGFEDEAGAM
;
A
#
# COMPACT_ATOMS: atom_id res chain seq x y z
N GLY A 1 21.42 -16.14 21.45
CA GLY A 1 20.92 -14.86 20.92
C GLY A 1 21.35 -14.74 19.49
N VAL A 2 20.47 -14.31 18.59
CA VAL A 2 20.83 -14.14 17.18
C VAL A 2 21.59 -12.82 17.06
N MET A 3 22.90 -12.87 16.76
CA MET A 3 23.78 -11.69 16.65
C MET A 3 23.71 -11.00 15.27
N PHE A 4 22.97 -11.55 14.30
CA PHE A 4 22.76 -10.95 12.97
C PHE A 4 21.39 -11.31 12.39
N GLY A 5 20.66 -10.30 11.89
CA GLY A 5 19.37 -10.44 11.17
C GLY A 5 18.12 -10.10 12.00
N SER A 6 16.96 -10.03 11.34
CA SER A 6 15.66 -9.82 12.03
C SER A 6 15.32 -11.04 12.89
N PRO A 7 14.91 -10.85 14.17
CA PRO A 7 14.55 -11.95 15.07
C PRO A 7 13.22 -12.63 14.70
N GLU A 8 12.46 -12.11 13.73
CA GLU A 8 11.17 -12.65 13.34
C GLU A 8 11.32 -13.91 12.49
N THR A 9 10.89 -15.04 13.05
CA THR A 9 10.86 -16.34 12.37
C THR A 9 9.43 -16.90 12.34
N THR A 10 9.00 -17.43 11.19
CA THR A 10 7.71 -18.10 11.06
C THR A 10 7.76 -19.49 11.69
N THR A 11 6.68 -19.91 12.36
CA THR A 11 6.54 -21.26 12.91
C THR A 11 6.51 -22.32 11.79
N GLY A 12 6.82 -23.58 12.11
CA GLY A 12 6.85 -24.68 11.12
C GLY A 12 8.20 -24.88 10.41
N GLY A 13 9.26 -24.29 10.94
CA GLY A 13 10.62 -24.46 10.42
C GLY A 13 10.83 -23.81 9.05
N ASN A 14 11.86 -24.25 8.33
CA ASN A 14 12.28 -23.58 7.08
C ASN A 14 11.57 -24.11 5.82
N ALA A 15 10.84 -25.22 5.88
CA ALA A 15 10.24 -25.84 4.70
C ALA A 15 9.33 -24.87 3.94
N LEU A 16 8.40 -24.22 4.64
CA LEU A 16 7.47 -23.26 4.04
C LEU A 16 8.18 -22.10 3.34
N LYS A 17 9.32 -21.64 3.90
CA LYS A 17 10.13 -20.58 3.30
C LYS A 17 10.65 -20.97 1.92
N PHE A 18 10.98 -22.24 1.66
CA PHE A 18 11.50 -22.70 0.38
C PHE A 18 10.40 -23.09 -0.61
N TYR A 19 9.36 -23.77 -0.14
CA TYR A 19 8.26 -24.25 -0.97
C TYR A 19 7.29 -23.14 -1.40
N ALA A 20 7.06 -22.11 -0.58
CA ALA A 20 6.15 -21.03 -0.95
C ALA A 20 6.61 -20.28 -2.22
N SER A 21 5.71 -20.13 -3.18
CA SER A 21 5.93 -19.33 -4.40
C SER A 21 5.84 -17.83 -4.11
N VAL A 22 4.99 -17.43 -3.18
CA VAL A 22 4.82 -16.05 -2.72
C VAL A 22 4.79 -16.04 -1.20
N ARG A 23 5.47 -15.07 -0.59
CA ARG A 23 5.40 -14.79 0.86
C ARG A 23 5.10 -13.31 1.06
N LEU A 24 4.13 -13.05 1.92
CA LEU A 24 3.66 -11.72 2.28
C LEU A 24 3.93 -11.49 3.76
N ASP A 25 4.55 -10.36 4.09
CA ASP A 25 4.68 -9.85 5.46
C ASP A 25 3.63 -8.75 5.64
N ILE A 26 2.67 -8.98 6.53
CA ILE A 26 1.55 -8.08 6.81
C ILE A 26 1.74 -7.43 8.17
N ARG A 27 1.73 -6.08 8.21
CA ARG A 27 1.88 -5.30 9.43
C ARG A 27 0.84 -4.21 9.50
N ARG A 28 0.24 -4.04 10.67
CA ARG A 28 -0.59 -2.88 10.97
C ARG A 28 0.34 -1.67 11.18
N ILE A 29 0.13 -0.60 10.41
CA ILE A 29 0.90 0.64 10.52
C ILE A 29 0.14 1.74 11.26
N GLY A 30 -1.20 1.68 11.26
CA GLY A 30 -2.03 2.73 11.85
C GLY A 30 -3.45 2.28 12.16
N SER A 31 -4.22 3.21 12.72
CA SER A 31 -5.66 3.06 12.93
C SER A 31 -6.39 4.09 12.09
N VAL A 32 -7.41 3.63 11.36
CA VAL A 32 -8.33 4.51 10.63
C VAL A 32 -9.40 4.93 11.63
N LYS A 33 -9.51 6.24 11.85
CA LYS A 33 -10.49 6.83 12.74
C LYS A 33 -11.50 7.63 11.94
N ASP A 34 -12.77 7.49 12.27
CA ASP A 34 -13.81 8.42 11.86
C ASP A 34 -14.24 9.20 13.10
N ARG A 35 -13.89 10.50 13.12
CA ARG A 35 -14.03 11.37 14.29
C ARG A 35 -13.35 10.77 15.52
N ASP A 36 -14.11 10.23 16.46
CA ASP A 36 -13.62 9.64 17.71
C ASP A 36 -13.62 8.10 17.71
N GLU A 37 -14.21 7.44 16.71
CA GLU A 37 -14.32 5.99 16.64
C GLU A 37 -13.26 5.37 15.74
N VAL A 38 -12.67 4.25 16.17
CA VAL A 38 -11.71 3.48 15.36
C VAL A 38 -12.49 2.54 14.45
N VAL A 39 -12.64 2.94 13.20
CA VAL A 39 -13.42 2.22 12.17
C VAL A 39 -12.60 1.18 11.40
N GLY A 40 -11.26 1.22 11.52
CA GLY A 40 -10.41 0.24 10.84
C GLY A 40 -8.92 0.34 11.15
N ASN A 41 -8.14 -0.45 10.42
CA ASN A 41 -6.69 -0.53 10.53
C ASN A 41 -6.02 -0.26 9.20
N GLN A 42 -5.08 0.68 9.20
CA GLN A 42 -4.20 0.87 8.06
C GLN A 42 -3.12 -0.20 8.10
N THR A 43 -3.00 -0.95 7.01
CA THR A 43 -2.18 -2.16 6.94
C THR A 43 -1.22 -2.06 5.76
N ARG A 44 0.04 -2.41 6.01
CA ARG A 44 1.10 -2.50 5.02
C ARG A 44 1.44 -3.95 4.78
N VAL A 45 1.48 -4.35 3.51
CA VAL A 45 1.90 -5.70 3.09
C VAL A 45 3.15 -5.58 2.22
N LYS A 46 4.22 -6.27 2.62
CA LYS A 46 5.47 -6.39 1.86
C LYS A 46 5.59 -7.77 1.26
N VAL A 47 5.89 -7.84 -0.04
CA VAL A 47 6.15 -9.10 -0.72
C VAL A 47 7.59 -9.54 -0.45
N VAL A 48 7.82 -10.34 0.59
CA VAL A 48 9.17 -10.76 0.99
C VAL A 48 9.76 -11.86 0.10
N LYS A 49 8.91 -12.61 -0.61
CA LYS A 49 9.34 -13.59 -1.63
C LYS A 49 8.31 -13.63 -2.74
N ASN A 50 8.78 -13.61 -3.99
CA ASN A 50 7.93 -13.78 -5.15
C ASN A 50 8.73 -14.54 -6.23
N LYS A 51 8.23 -15.70 -6.68
CA LYS A 51 8.82 -16.47 -7.79
C LYS A 51 8.24 -16.14 -9.17
N LEU A 52 7.16 -15.35 -9.23
CA LEU A 52 6.39 -15.09 -10.46
C LEU A 52 6.65 -13.69 -11.02
N ALA A 53 7.00 -12.72 -10.17
CA ALA A 53 7.20 -11.32 -10.52
C ALA A 53 8.22 -10.68 -9.57
N PRO A 54 8.65 -9.42 -9.80
CA PRO A 54 9.64 -8.76 -8.95
C PRO A 54 9.21 -8.77 -7.47
N PRO A 55 10.07 -9.23 -6.54
CA PRO A 55 9.80 -9.24 -5.11
C PRO A 55 9.98 -7.83 -4.49
N PHE A 56 9.75 -7.73 -3.18
CA PHE A 56 9.95 -6.55 -2.33
C PHE A 56 9.04 -5.35 -2.54
N LYS A 57 8.05 -5.47 -3.44
CA LYS A 57 6.99 -4.48 -3.56
C LYS A 57 6.21 -4.37 -2.24
N VAL A 58 5.85 -3.14 -1.90
CA VAL A 58 5.06 -2.80 -0.73
C VAL A 58 3.73 -2.24 -1.20
N VAL A 59 2.64 -2.69 -0.58
CA VAL A 59 1.30 -2.14 -0.78
C VAL A 59 0.74 -1.72 0.57
N GLU A 60 -0.02 -0.64 0.56
CA GLU A 60 -0.71 -0.10 1.72
C GLU A 60 -2.19 -0.01 1.41
N PHE A 61 -3.01 -0.52 2.32
CA PHE A 61 -4.46 -0.48 2.20
C PHE A 61 -5.11 -0.44 3.58
N ASP A 62 -6.38 -0.03 3.59
CA ASP A 62 -7.18 0.03 4.80
C ASP A 62 -8.05 -1.22 4.94
N ILE A 63 -8.06 -1.79 6.14
CA ILE A 63 -8.95 -2.87 6.53
C ILE A 63 -10.00 -2.28 7.47
N MET A 64 -11.23 -2.17 6.99
CA MET A 64 -12.37 -1.66 7.76
C MET A 64 -13.00 -2.80 8.56
N TYR A 65 -13.41 -2.54 9.81
CA TYR A 65 -14.08 -3.55 10.61
C TYR A 65 -15.48 -3.84 10.06
N GLY A 66 -15.83 -5.13 9.92
CA GLY A 66 -17.13 -5.57 9.39
C GLY A 66 -17.23 -5.59 7.86
N GLU A 67 -16.39 -4.85 7.13
CA GLU A 67 -16.40 -4.81 5.65
C GLU A 67 -15.16 -5.48 5.02
N GLY A 68 -14.04 -5.54 5.74
CA GLY A 68 -12.79 -6.09 5.23
C GLY A 68 -11.96 -5.07 4.45
N VAL A 69 -11.29 -5.52 3.38
CA VAL A 69 -10.39 -4.66 2.60
C VAL A 69 -11.18 -3.62 1.80
N SER A 70 -10.89 -2.33 1.99
CA SER A 70 -11.59 -1.25 1.31
C SER A 70 -11.09 -1.08 -0.14
N LYS A 71 -11.72 -1.83 -1.07
CA LYS A 71 -11.39 -1.76 -2.51
C LYS A 71 -11.56 -0.36 -3.09
N THR A 72 -12.62 0.35 -2.70
CA THR A 72 -12.89 1.72 -3.20
C THR A 72 -11.84 2.71 -2.71
N GLY A 73 -11.32 2.56 -1.49
CA GLY A 73 -10.22 3.37 -0.98
C GLY A 73 -8.95 3.18 -1.79
N GLU A 74 -8.61 1.92 -2.07
CA GLU A 74 -7.45 1.57 -2.88
C GLU A 74 -7.56 2.11 -4.32
N LEU A 75 -8.75 2.06 -4.93
CA LEU A 75 -8.98 2.62 -6.26
C LEU A 75 -8.74 4.13 -6.33
N VAL A 76 -9.12 4.89 -5.29
CA VAL A 76 -8.84 6.33 -5.23
C VAL A 76 -7.34 6.57 -5.09
N ASP A 77 -6.68 5.89 -4.16
CA ASP A 77 -5.26 6.11 -3.88
C ASP A 77 -4.37 5.70 -5.06
N LEU A 78 -4.64 4.54 -5.66
CA LEU A 78 -3.97 4.09 -6.89
C LEU A 78 -4.33 4.97 -8.08
N GLY A 79 -5.59 5.40 -8.17
CA GLY A 79 -6.08 6.35 -9.19
C GLY A 79 -5.25 7.63 -9.23
N VAL A 80 -5.01 8.22 -8.06
CA VAL A 80 -4.21 9.44 -7.93
C VAL A 80 -2.74 9.18 -8.25
N LYS A 81 -2.15 8.09 -7.73
CA LYS A 81 -0.75 7.73 -8.02
C LYS A 81 -0.52 7.45 -9.51
N ALA A 82 -1.49 6.84 -10.18
CA ALA A 82 -1.44 6.56 -11.61
C ALA A 82 -1.75 7.77 -12.49
N GLY A 83 -2.24 8.87 -11.92
CA GLY A 83 -2.69 10.05 -12.66
C GLY A 83 -4.02 9.85 -13.41
N VAL A 84 -4.77 8.79 -13.08
CA VAL A 84 -6.11 8.52 -13.63
C VAL A 84 -7.16 9.39 -12.92
N VAL A 85 -6.98 9.58 -11.62
CA VAL A 85 -7.81 10.46 -10.79
C VAL A 85 -7.03 11.74 -10.51
N GLU A 86 -7.63 12.88 -10.83
CA GLU A 86 -7.04 14.19 -10.58
C GLU A 86 -7.37 14.65 -9.16
N LYS A 87 -6.33 15.13 -8.45
CA LYS A 87 -6.46 15.73 -7.12
C LYS A 87 -6.22 17.23 -7.20
N SER A 88 -7.29 18.01 -7.13
CA SER A 88 -7.23 19.48 -7.06
C SER A 88 -7.43 19.95 -5.62
N GLY A 89 -6.31 20.01 -4.87
CA GLY A 89 -6.34 20.32 -3.44
C GLY A 89 -7.05 19.23 -2.63
N ALA A 90 -8.23 19.56 -2.07
CA ALA A 90 -9.07 18.60 -1.35
C ALA A 90 -10.09 17.88 -2.27
N TRP A 91 -10.21 18.26 -3.53
CA TRP A 91 -11.18 17.68 -4.47
C TRP A 91 -10.57 16.57 -5.30
N PHE A 92 -11.35 15.49 -5.49
CA PHE A 92 -11.01 14.39 -6.38
C PHE A 92 -11.94 14.42 -7.58
N SER A 93 -11.36 14.30 -8.77
CA SER A 93 -12.09 14.32 -10.04
C SER A 93 -11.62 13.18 -10.94
N TYR A 94 -12.54 12.63 -11.72
CA TYR A 94 -12.27 11.61 -12.73
C TYR A 94 -12.99 12.01 -14.01
N ASN A 95 -12.25 12.13 -15.13
CA ASN A 95 -12.81 12.45 -16.45
C ASN A 95 -13.79 13.65 -16.44
N SER A 96 -13.37 14.75 -15.81
CA SER A 96 -14.19 15.97 -15.57
C SER A 96 -15.41 15.82 -14.64
N GLN A 97 -15.69 14.64 -14.10
CA GLN A 97 -16.68 14.42 -13.05
C GLN A 97 -16.06 14.58 -11.67
N ARG A 98 -16.74 15.30 -10.76
CA ARG A 98 -16.30 15.42 -9.36
C ARG A 98 -16.71 14.19 -8.57
N LEU A 99 -15.73 13.45 -8.05
CA LEU A 99 -15.94 12.30 -7.18
C LEU A 99 -16.31 12.73 -5.75
N GLY A 100 -15.74 13.85 -5.28
CA GLY A 100 -16.07 14.41 -3.98
C GLY A 100 -14.92 15.21 -3.36
N GLN A 101 -15.23 15.86 -2.23
CA GLN A 101 -14.25 16.55 -1.41
C GLN A 101 -13.73 15.60 -0.33
N GLY A 102 -12.43 15.30 -0.36
CA GLY A 102 -11.77 14.39 0.56
C GLY A 102 -11.90 12.92 0.15
N ARG A 103 -11.00 12.11 0.71
CA ARG A 103 -10.86 10.68 0.40
C ARG A 103 -12.09 9.87 0.79
N GLU A 104 -12.71 10.16 1.94
CA GLU A 104 -13.91 9.45 2.41
C GLU A 104 -15.11 9.68 1.50
N ASN A 105 -15.36 10.92 1.06
CA ASN A 105 -16.47 11.20 0.15
C ASN A 105 -16.24 10.59 -1.24
N ALA A 106 -15.00 10.60 -1.74
CA ALA A 106 -14.67 9.92 -2.99
C ALA A 106 -14.89 8.40 -2.90
N LYS A 107 -14.54 7.78 -1.75
CA LYS A 107 -14.83 6.36 -1.48
C LYS A 107 -16.33 6.05 -1.50
N LEU A 108 -17.13 6.88 -0.82
CA LEU A 108 -18.59 6.73 -0.79
C LEU A 108 -19.18 6.87 -2.20
N PHE A 109 -18.73 7.86 -2.96
CA PHE A 109 -19.17 8.05 -4.33
C PHE A 109 -18.90 6.82 -5.22
N LEU A 110 -17.69 6.24 -5.15
CA LEU A 110 -17.34 5.04 -5.92
C LEU A 110 -18.09 3.79 -5.45
N ARG A 111 -18.44 3.72 -4.17
CA ARG A 111 -19.28 2.63 -3.65
C ARG A 111 -20.70 2.72 -4.22
N ASP A 112 -21.24 3.92 -4.30
CA ASP A 112 -22.60 4.16 -4.76
C ASP A 112 -22.70 4.16 -6.30
N ASN A 113 -21.57 4.36 -7.01
CA ASN A 113 -21.45 4.34 -8.47
C ASN A 113 -20.47 3.23 -8.93
N PRO A 114 -20.89 1.96 -8.91
CA PRO A 114 -20.02 0.83 -9.25
C PRO A 114 -19.57 0.81 -10.72
N ASP A 115 -20.29 1.47 -11.62
CA ASP A 115 -19.91 1.60 -13.04
C ASP A 115 -18.64 2.43 -13.20
N THR A 116 -18.61 3.62 -12.58
CA THR A 116 -17.43 4.49 -12.55
C THR A 116 -16.26 3.81 -11.84
N ALA A 117 -16.52 3.08 -10.75
CA ALA A 117 -15.48 2.32 -10.05
C ALA A 117 -14.84 1.24 -10.94
N ARG A 118 -15.64 0.53 -11.75
CA ARG A 118 -15.13 -0.47 -12.72
C ARG A 118 -14.35 0.17 -13.85
N GLU A 119 -14.77 1.33 -14.33
CA GLU A 119 -14.05 2.08 -15.36
C GLU A 119 -12.65 2.49 -14.88
N ILE A 120 -12.57 3.06 -13.68
CA ILE A 120 -11.30 3.41 -13.02
C ILE A 120 -10.46 2.16 -12.79
N GLU A 121 -11.04 1.06 -12.31
CA GLU A 121 -10.33 -0.20 -12.11
C GLU A 121 -9.74 -0.75 -13.42
N MET A 122 -10.51 -0.72 -14.51
CA MET A 122 -10.03 -1.15 -15.81
C MET A 122 -8.89 -0.28 -16.32
N ALA A 123 -9.03 1.05 -16.23
CA ALA A 123 -7.98 1.99 -16.60
C ALA A 123 -6.69 1.75 -15.79
N LEU A 124 -6.83 1.51 -14.48
CA LEU A 124 -5.71 1.18 -13.60
C LEU A 124 -5.04 -0.14 -13.95
N ARG A 125 -5.82 -1.19 -14.24
CA ARG A 125 -5.28 -2.51 -14.61
C ARG A 125 -4.58 -2.49 -15.97
N GLN A 126 -5.11 -1.75 -16.94
CA GLN A 126 -4.47 -1.56 -18.25
C GLN A 126 -3.14 -0.81 -18.11
N ASN A 127 -3.10 0.19 -17.23
CA ASN A 127 -1.89 0.94 -16.92
C ASN A 127 -0.95 0.21 -15.94
N ALA A 128 -1.35 -0.94 -15.37
CA ALA A 128 -0.59 -1.62 -14.33
C ALA A 128 0.82 -2.04 -14.76
N GLY A 129 1.04 -2.29 -16.06
CA GLY A 129 2.38 -2.54 -16.62
C GLY A 129 3.30 -1.32 -16.51
N LEU A 130 2.80 -0.13 -16.84
CA LEU A 130 3.53 1.15 -16.74
C LEU A 130 3.66 1.62 -15.29
N ILE A 131 2.65 1.32 -14.46
CA ILE A 131 2.67 1.58 -13.02
C ILE A 131 3.73 0.71 -12.33
N ALA A 132 3.92 -0.53 -12.77
CA ALA A 132 4.96 -1.40 -12.25
C ALA A 132 6.37 -0.84 -12.47
N GLU A 133 6.62 -0.15 -13.59
CA GLU A 133 7.89 0.56 -13.87
C GLU A 133 8.04 1.79 -12.97
N LYS A 134 7.01 2.64 -12.83
CA LYS A 134 7.05 3.80 -11.92
C LYS A 134 7.27 3.43 -10.44
N PHE A 135 6.71 2.31 -9.99
CA PHE A 135 6.97 1.79 -8.63
C PHE A 135 8.40 1.25 -8.47
N LEU A 136 9.06 0.81 -9.54
CA LEU A 136 10.47 0.38 -9.51
C LEU A 136 11.41 1.59 -9.48
N GLU A 137 11.09 2.66 -10.21
CA GLU A 137 11.89 3.90 -10.23
C GLU A 137 11.85 4.64 -8.88
N ASN A 138 10.69 4.75 -8.25
CA ASN A 138 10.55 5.42 -6.94
C ASN A 138 11.10 4.60 -5.75
N GLY A 139 11.48 3.34 -5.96
CA GLY A 139 12.12 2.50 -4.93
C GLY A 139 13.64 2.67 -4.86
N GLY A 140 14.24 3.52 -5.71
CA GLY A 140 15.68 3.69 -5.85
C GLY A 140 16.31 4.82 -5.03
N SER A 141 15.54 5.65 -4.32
CA SER A 141 16.08 6.84 -3.65
C SER A 141 15.45 7.10 -2.27
N GLU A 142 15.52 6.12 -1.37
CA GLU A 142 15.62 6.35 0.08
C GLU A 142 16.61 5.33 0.68
N GLY A 143 17.77 5.20 0.03
CA GLY A 143 19.00 4.78 0.71
C GLY A 143 19.66 6.02 1.29
N GLY A 144 18.99 6.64 2.26
CA GLY A 144 19.61 7.65 3.12
C GLY A 144 20.69 6.97 3.94
N ASP A 145 21.92 7.29 3.60
CA ASP A 145 23.12 7.06 4.38
C ASP A 145 22.98 7.75 5.76
N ASP A 146 22.41 7.03 6.73
CA ASP A 146 22.56 7.39 8.14
C ASP A 146 23.91 6.85 8.61
N GLY A 147 24.98 7.54 8.19
CA GLY A 147 26.29 7.43 8.79
C GLY A 147 26.22 7.81 10.27
N PHE A 148 26.33 6.82 11.15
CA PHE A 148 26.66 7.05 12.55
C PHE A 148 28.16 6.85 12.73
N GLU A 149 28.90 7.96 12.75
CA GLU A 149 30.31 8.03 13.07
C GLU A 149 30.56 7.53 14.51
N ASP A 150 31.64 6.75 14.64
CA ASP A 150 32.22 6.29 15.89
C ASP A 150 32.66 7.48 16.77
N GLU A 151 32.07 7.64 17.95
CA GLU A 151 32.72 8.32 19.08
C GLU A 151 33.01 7.30 20.18
N ALA A 152 34.17 6.65 20.06
CA ALA A 152 34.85 6.04 21.18
C ALA A 152 35.67 7.13 21.90
N GLY A 153 35.24 7.53 23.10
CA GLY A 153 36.06 8.39 23.96
C GLY A 153 35.42 8.73 25.32
N ALA A 154 36.02 8.19 26.38
CA ALA A 154 35.87 8.54 27.81
C ALA A 154 34.71 7.90 28.60
N MET A 155 34.99 6.75 29.23
CA MET A 155 35.31 6.64 30.67
C MET A 155 35.79 5.23 31.00
#